data_AF-A0A7J4NKI9-F1
#
_entry.id   AF-A0A7J4NKI9-F1
#
_cell.length_a   1.000
_cell.length_b   1.000
_cell.length_c   1.000
_cell.angle_alpha   90.00
_cell.angle_beta   90.00
_cell.angle_gamma   90.00
#
_symmetry.space_group_name_H-M   'P 1'
#
loop_
_entity.id
_entity.type
_entity.pdbx_description
1 polymer ?
#
loop_
_entity_poly.entity_id
_entity_poly.type
_entity_poly.pdbx_seq_one_letter_code
_entity_poly.pdbx_strand_id
1 'polypeptide(L)'
;DNDTADDNMLWTSSSSGSLTWVNITITGAPEGSSLTITSGGSKWWSHPLLGDNDAENFNCLEPNSNFEMVNHCDYGFTHSIVIDDTDSTTIRGLLSDQLPLSGLGTIRADNLSAAKDDSVSILEGANMSVSWQIELSHDSAIDNDAVDLDVTIVSNTLNGVEKFQLNPFVESIWSLTALMSCFVMALALPLGIYYASIKREQRLNRLRNVYDESE
;
A
#
# COMPACT_ATOMS: atom_id res chain seq x y z
N ASP A 1 -16.69 46.13 -6.89
CA ASP A 1 -17.55 46.16 -5.69
C ASP A 1 -18.59 45.06 -5.71
N ASN A 2 -18.20 43.83 -5.39
CA ASN A 2 -18.29 43.27 -4.04
C ASN A 2 -17.67 41.87 -4.13
N ASP A 3 -16.35 41.80 -3.97
CA ASP A 3 -15.64 40.52 -3.85
C ASP A 3 -15.89 40.02 -2.43
N THR A 4 -16.95 39.22 -2.25
CA THR A 4 -17.18 38.51 -0.99
C THR A 4 -16.11 37.46 -0.90
N ALA A 5 -14.99 37.85 -0.29
CA ALA A 5 -14.01 36.91 0.20
C ALA A 5 -14.68 36.13 1.34
N ASP A 6 -15.25 34.99 0.99
CA ASP A 6 -15.81 34.08 1.96
C ASP A 6 -14.65 33.45 2.76
N ASP A 7 -14.86 33.31 4.07
CA ASP A 7 -13.96 32.63 5.00
C ASP A 7 -14.06 31.09 4.86
N ASN A 8 -14.89 30.64 3.93
CA ASN A 8 -15.15 29.26 3.60
C ASN A 8 -15.30 29.03 2.10
N MET A 9 -14.82 27.88 1.63
CA MET A 9 -15.06 27.36 0.29
C MET A 9 -15.76 26.01 0.40
N LEU A 10 -16.77 25.80 -0.44
CA LEU A 10 -17.60 24.59 -0.41
C LEU A 10 -17.68 23.95 -1.79
N TRP A 11 -17.28 22.68 -1.88
CA TRP A 11 -17.46 21.85 -3.07
C TRP A 11 -18.40 20.69 -2.76
N THR A 12 -19.27 20.38 -3.72
CA THR A 12 -20.18 19.23 -3.61
C THR A 12 -20.10 18.37 -4.85
N SER A 13 -20.10 17.05 -4.66
CA SER A 13 -20.03 16.07 -5.75
C SER A 13 -20.78 14.81 -5.34
N SER A 14 -21.01 13.90 -6.29
CA SER A 14 -21.56 12.58 -6.02
C SER A 14 -20.87 11.53 -6.85
N SER A 15 -20.73 10.33 -6.27
CA SER A 15 -20.12 9.17 -6.91
C SER A 15 -20.97 7.94 -6.63
N SER A 16 -21.10 7.07 -7.63
CA SER A 16 -21.86 5.83 -7.51
C SER A 16 -21.12 4.65 -8.13
N GLY A 17 -21.31 3.46 -7.57
CA GLY A 17 -20.74 2.21 -8.05
C GLY A 17 -20.08 1.41 -6.93
N SER A 18 -19.28 0.42 -7.29
CA SER A 18 -18.48 -0.36 -6.34
C SER A 18 -17.23 0.43 -5.94
N LEU A 19 -17.40 1.41 -5.05
CA LEU A 19 -16.37 2.35 -4.63
C LEU A 19 -15.39 1.69 -3.66
N THR A 20 -14.09 1.92 -3.86
CA THR A 20 -13.04 1.29 -3.05
C THR A 20 -12.32 2.28 -2.18
N TRP A 21 -11.77 3.34 -2.77
CA TRP A 21 -11.01 4.35 -2.06
C TRP A 21 -11.20 5.72 -2.69
N VAL A 22 -10.90 6.74 -1.90
CA VAL A 22 -10.91 8.15 -2.29
C VAL A 22 -9.59 8.80 -1.90
N ASN A 23 -9.14 9.74 -2.73
CA ASN A 23 -7.99 10.59 -2.48
C ASN A 23 -8.39 12.02 -2.81
N ILE A 24 -8.32 12.90 -1.82
CA ILE A 24 -8.68 14.31 -1.91
C ILE A 24 -7.44 15.10 -1.58
N THR A 25 -6.94 15.85 -2.55
CA THR A 25 -5.75 16.70 -2.40
C THR A 25 -6.17 18.15 -2.62
N ILE A 26 -5.79 19.00 -1.69
CA ILE A 26 -5.93 20.45 -1.83
C ILE A 26 -4.54 21.07 -1.95
N THR A 27 -4.39 22.07 -2.82
CA THR A 27 -3.13 22.78 -3.03
C THR A 27 -3.34 24.28 -2.95
N GLY A 28 -2.34 25.02 -2.47
CA GLY A 28 -2.38 26.48 -2.37
C GLY A 28 -3.34 27.04 -1.31
N ALA A 29 -3.83 26.20 -0.39
CA ALA A 29 -4.65 26.63 0.72
C ALA A 29 -3.79 27.30 1.82
N PRO A 30 -4.29 28.33 2.53
CA PRO A 30 -3.55 29.00 3.59
C PRO A 30 -3.19 28.06 4.75
N GLU A 31 -1.99 28.21 5.31
CA GLU A 31 -1.57 27.50 6.53
C GLU A 31 -2.54 27.79 7.68
N GLY A 32 -2.89 26.77 8.47
CA GLY A 32 -3.84 26.86 9.56
C GLY A 32 -5.31 26.74 9.14
N SER A 33 -5.59 26.61 7.83
CA SER A 33 -6.95 26.30 7.36
C SER A 33 -7.38 24.90 7.80
N SER A 34 -8.68 24.71 7.99
CA SER A 34 -9.29 23.42 8.30
C SER A 34 -9.98 22.87 7.05
N LEU A 35 -9.52 21.71 6.57
CA LEU A 35 -10.17 20.97 5.49
C LEU A 35 -11.06 19.89 6.10
N THR A 36 -12.36 19.95 5.82
CA THR A 36 -13.37 19.02 6.31
C THR A 36 -14.10 18.33 5.16
N ILE A 37 -14.11 17.00 5.16
CA ILE A 37 -14.81 16.20 4.16
C ILE A 37 -15.93 15.43 4.84
N THR A 38 -17.15 15.63 4.35
CA THR A 38 -18.35 14.91 4.79
C THR A 38 -18.90 14.06 3.66
N SER A 39 -19.08 12.77 3.93
CA SER A 39 -19.76 11.83 3.05
C SER A 39 -21.21 11.65 3.47
N GLY A 40 -22.12 11.63 2.50
CA GLY A 40 -23.52 11.24 2.67
C GLY A 40 -23.74 9.85 2.08
N GLY A 41 -24.56 9.04 2.77
CA GLY A 41 -24.94 7.70 2.32
C GLY A 41 -24.06 6.57 2.86
N SER A 42 -22.74 6.78 3.00
CA SER A 42 -21.83 5.78 3.57
C SER A 42 -20.75 6.41 4.45
N LYS A 43 -20.32 5.67 5.47
CA LYS A 43 -19.13 5.99 6.27
C LYS A 43 -17.89 5.44 5.57
N TRP A 44 -16.73 6.00 5.88
CA TRP A 44 -15.45 5.58 5.32
C TRP A 44 -14.34 5.67 6.36
N TRP A 45 -13.30 4.87 6.14
CA TRP A 45 -12.12 4.84 6.99
C TRP A 45 -11.12 5.89 6.52
N SER A 46 -10.60 6.70 7.42
CA SER A 46 -9.57 7.69 7.14
C SER A 46 -8.47 7.66 8.19
N HIS A 47 -7.26 8.01 7.80
CA HIS A 47 -6.16 8.33 8.71
C HIS A 47 -5.13 9.18 7.95
N PRO A 48 -4.46 10.17 8.58
CA PRO A 48 -3.46 11.00 7.88
C PRO A 48 -2.35 10.20 7.19
N LEU A 49 -1.89 9.11 7.81
CA LEU A 49 -0.84 8.24 7.28
C LEU A 49 -1.35 7.19 6.25
N LEU A 50 -2.65 7.14 5.97
CA LEU A 50 -3.22 6.11 5.11
C LEU A 50 -2.79 6.30 3.66
N GLY A 51 -2.10 5.30 3.10
CA GLY A 51 -1.61 5.34 1.71
C GLY A 51 -0.49 6.36 1.49
N ASP A 52 0.12 6.88 2.57
CA ASP A 52 1.30 7.72 2.51
C ASP A 52 2.55 6.89 2.24
N ASN A 53 3.37 7.36 1.31
CA ASN A 53 4.60 6.68 0.91
C ASN A 53 5.70 6.84 1.96
N ASP A 54 5.63 7.91 2.75
CA ASP A 54 6.60 8.21 3.81
C ASP A 54 6.20 7.61 5.17
N ALA A 55 4.97 7.06 5.26
CA ALA A 55 4.51 6.37 6.46
C ALA A 55 5.20 5.00 6.61
N GLU A 56 6.21 4.94 7.48
CA GLU A 56 6.87 3.69 7.81
C GLU A 56 5.97 2.80 8.68
N ASN A 57 5.72 1.56 8.21
CA ASN A 57 5.01 0.50 8.95
C ASN A 57 3.58 0.85 9.41
N PHE A 58 2.93 1.85 8.82
CA PHE A 58 1.56 2.17 9.16
C PHE A 58 0.59 1.11 8.65
N ASN A 59 -0.28 0.63 9.54
CA ASN A 59 -1.45 -0.18 9.19
C ASN A 59 -2.62 0.30 10.03
N CYS A 60 -3.81 0.40 9.41
CA CYS A 60 -5.03 0.64 10.18
C CYS A 60 -5.19 -0.43 11.26
N LEU A 61 -4.86 -1.70 11.00
CA LEU A 61 -5.00 -2.80 11.95
C LEU A 61 -3.65 -3.19 12.55
N GLU A 62 -3.42 -2.85 13.81
CA GLU A 62 -2.18 -3.14 14.55
C GLU A 62 -2.50 -3.80 15.91
N PRO A 63 -1.69 -4.77 16.37
CA PRO A 63 -1.82 -5.31 17.72
C PRO A 63 -1.39 -4.29 18.78
N ASN A 64 -2.21 -4.10 19.81
CA ASN A 64 -1.83 -3.32 20.98
C ASN A 64 -0.85 -4.09 21.91
N SER A 65 -0.44 -3.47 23.02
CA SER A 65 0.45 -4.10 24.03
C SER A 65 -0.07 -5.40 24.64
N ASN A 66 -1.36 -5.69 24.48
CA ASN A 66 -2.02 -6.89 24.97
C ASN A 66 -2.23 -7.93 23.85
N PHE A 67 -1.64 -7.73 22.67
CA PHE A 67 -1.79 -8.57 21.47
C PHE A 67 -3.22 -8.60 20.91
N GLU A 68 -4.02 -7.57 21.19
CA GLU A 68 -5.35 -7.41 20.61
C GLU A 68 -5.26 -6.55 19.35
N MET A 69 -5.89 -6.97 18.26
CA MET A 69 -5.95 -6.18 17.03
C MET A 69 -6.86 -4.96 17.23
N VAL A 70 -6.31 -3.77 17.07
CA VAL A 70 -7.05 -2.49 17.18
C VAL A 70 -7.01 -1.79 15.82
N ASN A 71 -8.13 -1.14 15.47
CA ASN A 71 -8.19 -0.30 14.28
C ASN A 71 -7.85 1.16 14.64
N HIS A 72 -6.78 1.69 14.06
CA HIS A 72 -6.28 3.06 14.21
C HIS A 72 -6.86 4.03 13.19
N CYS A 73 -7.51 3.54 12.15
CA CYS A 73 -8.22 4.39 11.20
C CYS A 73 -9.60 4.76 11.77
N ASP A 74 -10.03 5.99 11.52
CA ASP A 74 -11.31 6.49 12.01
C ASP A 74 -12.42 6.10 11.03
N TYR A 75 -13.53 5.55 11.54
CA TYR A 75 -14.70 5.22 10.73
C TYR A 75 -15.83 6.22 10.94
N GLY A 76 -15.95 7.15 9.99
CA GLY A 76 -16.82 8.32 10.12
C GLY A 76 -17.48 8.73 8.82
N PHE A 77 -18.49 9.60 8.94
CA PHE A 77 -19.01 10.36 7.79
C PHE A 77 -18.15 11.60 7.52
N THR A 78 -17.62 12.20 8.59
CA THR A 78 -16.87 13.44 8.53
C THR A 78 -15.45 13.22 9.02
N HIS A 79 -14.49 13.72 8.25
CA HIS A 79 -13.06 13.70 8.56
C HIS A 79 -12.47 15.07 8.31
N SER A 80 -11.57 15.51 9.18
CA SER A 80 -10.99 16.85 9.10
C SER A 80 -9.48 16.81 9.36
N ILE A 81 -8.74 17.70 8.70
CA ILE A 81 -7.31 17.93 8.93
C ILE A 81 -7.02 19.42 8.93
N VAL A 82 -6.02 19.83 9.71
CA VAL A 82 -5.48 21.19 9.67
C VAL A 82 -4.33 21.21 8.68
N ILE A 83 -4.32 22.22 7.81
CA ILE A 83 -3.28 22.42 6.81
C ILE A 83 -2.05 22.99 7.52
N ASP A 84 -0.96 22.23 7.52
CA ASP A 84 0.32 22.55 8.14
C ASP A 84 1.39 23.01 7.14
N ASP A 85 1.16 22.79 5.84
CA ASP A 85 1.99 23.26 4.73
C ASP A 85 1.12 23.88 3.63
N THR A 86 1.58 24.97 3.02
CA THR A 86 0.88 25.69 1.96
C THR A 86 0.95 25.01 0.59
N ASP A 87 1.85 24.04 0.41
CA ASP A 87 2.03 23.37 -0.88
C ASP A 87 0.85 22.44 -1.20
N SER A 88 0.69 21.36 -0.42
CA SER A 88 -0.40 20.40 -0.63
C SER A 88 -0.75 19.62 0.62
N THR A 89 -2.04 19.41 0.87
CA THR A 89 -2.53 18.52 1.92
C THR A 89 -3.44 17.48 1.32
N THR A 90 -3.26 16.21 1.73
CA THR A 90 -4.00 15.09 1.19
C THR A 90 -4.76 14.36 2.29
N ILE A 91 -6.05 14.07 2.05
CA ILE A 91 -6.82 13.10 2.84
C ILE A 91 -7.16 11.92 1.94
N ARG A 92 -6.80 10.72 2.40
CA ARG A 92 -7.12 9.44 1.73
C ARG A 92 -8.07 8.63 2.59
N GLY A 93 -8.88 7.82 1.91
CA GLY A 93 -9.93 7.06 2.57
C GLY A 93 -10.28 5.74 1.90
N LEU A 94 -10.69 4.76 2.71
CA LEU A 94 -11.24 3.49 2.24
C LEU A 94 -12.76 3.45 2.44
N LEU A 95 -13.48 3.17 1.35
CA LEU A 95 -14.94 2.97 1.35
C LEU A 95 -15.33 1.50 1.46
N SER A 96 -14.48 0.61 0.96
CA SER A 96 -14.70 -0.84 1.01
C SER A 96 -13.40 -1.56 1.34
N ASP A 97 -13.46 -2.48 2.31
CA ASP A 97 -12.37 -3.38 2.67
C ASP A 97 -12.40 -4.71 1.91
N GLN A 98 -13.50 -5.00 1.19
CA GLN A 98 -13.68 -6.22 0.41
C GLN A 98 -13.15 -6.09 -1.03
N LEU A 99 -13.06 -4.86 -1.54
CA LEU A 99 -12.60 -4.61 -2.89
C LEU A 99 -11.07 -4.48 -2.95
N PRO A 100 -10.43 -4.99 -4.01
CA PRO A 100 -8.99 -4.88 -4.17
C PRO A 100 -8.57 -3.43 -4.37
N LEU A 101 -7.57 -2.99 -3.61
CA LEU A 101 -6.98 -1.64 -3.75
C LEU A 101 -6.26 -1.46 -5.10
N SER A 102 -5.76 -2.55 -5.70
CA SER A 102 -4.89 -2.54 -6.90
C SER A 102 -5.50 -3.31 -8.10
N GLY A 103 -6.82 -3.30 -8.24
CA GLY A 103 -7.53 -3.84 -9.42
C GLY A 103 -7.54 -5.37 -9.59
N LEU A 104 -6.61 -6.10 -8.97
CA LEU A 104 -6.60 -7.56 -8.90
C LEU A 104 -6.94 -8.03 -7.48
N GLY A 105 -7.89 -8.95 -7.37
CA GLY A 105 -8.26 -9.62 -6.14
C GLY A 105 -8.20 -11.13 -6.29
N THR A 106 -8.12 -11.86 -5.18
CA THR A 106 -8.19 -13.32 -5.19
C THR A 106 -9.30 -13.79 -4.26
N ILE A 107 -10.00 -14.85 -4.68
CA ILE A 107 -11.04 -15.51 -3.90
C ILE A 107 -10.88 -17.02 -4.02
N ARG A 108 -11.38 -17.74 -3.03
CA ARG A 108 -11.41 -19.20 -3.03
C ARG A 108 -12.81 -19.67 -3.39
N ALA A 109 -12.91 -20.47 -4.44
CA ALA A 109 -14.16 -21.11 -4.86
C ALA A 109 -13.91 -22.52 -5.43
N ASP A 110 -14.95 -23.34 -5.46
CA ASP A 110 -14.86 -24.74 -5.92
C ASP A 110 -14.70 -24.85 -7.44
N ASN A 111 -15.22 -23.90 -8.20
CA ASN A 111 -15.17 -23.85 -9.65
C ASN A 111 -15.26 -22.41 -10.18
N LEU A 112 -15.03 -22.22 -11.48
CA LEU A 112 -15.00 -20.90 -12.11
C LEU A 112 -16.35 -20.17 -12.06
N SER A 113 -17.47 -20.90 -12.12
CA SER A 113 -18.81 -20.29 -12.03
C SER A 113 -19.04 -19.74 -10.64
N ALA A 114 -18.79 -20.55 -9.60
CA ALA A 114 -18.90 -20.10 -8.21
C ALA A 114 -17.97 -18.90 -7.93
N ALA A 115 -16.74 -18.92 -8.45
CA ALA A 115 -15.83 -17.78 -8.33
C ALA A 115 -16.39 -16.50 -8.97
N LYS A 116 -17.03 -16.63 -10.14
CA LYS A 116 -17.69 -15.50 -10.79
C LYS A 116 -18.86 -14.96 -9.97
N ASP A 117 -19.71 -15.85 -9.46
CA ASP A 117 -20.88 -15.48 -8.66
C ASP A 117 -20.46 -14.80 -7.35
N ASP A 118 -19.43 -15.33 -6.67
CA ASP A 118 -18.86 -14.75 -5.45
C ASP A 118 -18.23 -13.37 -5.72
N SER A 119 -17.52 -13.21 -6.84
CA SER A 119 -16.93 -11.92 -7.23
C SER A 119 -17.99 -10.87 -7.52
N VAL A 120 -19.09 -11.25 -8.17
CA VAL A 120 -20.24 -10.37 -8.42
C VAL A 120 -20.89 -9.97 -7.10
N SER A 121 -21.09 -10.92 -6.19
CA SER A 121 -21.64 -10.65 -4.85
C SER A 121 -20.81 -9.64 -4.06
N ILE A 122 -19.47 -9.76 -4.10
CA ILE A 122 -18.56 -8.79 -3.47
C ILE A 122 -18.72 -7.39 -4.08
N LEU A 123 -18.79 -7.29 -5.41
CA LEU A 123 -18.96 -6.00 -6.10
C LEU A 123 -20.33 -5.36 -5.82
N GLU A 124 -21.39 -6.16 -5.82
CA GLU A 124 -22.74 -5.70 -5.51
C GLU A 124 -22.86 -5.27 -4.04
N GLY A 125 -22.21 -5.99 -3.12
CA GLY A 125 -22.16 -5.61 -1.70
C GLY A 125 -21.43 -4.30 -1.45
N ALA A 126 -20.48 -3.93 -2.30
CA ALA A 126 -19.76 -2.65 -2.25
C ALA A 126 -20.40 -1.55 -3.12
N ASN A 127 -21.49 -1.84 -3.83
CA ASN A 127 -22.17 -0.88 -4.68
C ASN A 127 -22.93 0.14 -3.83
N MET A 128 -22.47 1.39 -3.87
CA MET A 128 -23.02 2.47 -3.07
C MET A 128 -23.09 3.78 -3.86
N SER A 129 -23.95 4.69 -3.41
CA SER A 129 -24.01 6.07 -3.88
C SER A 129 -23.60 6.98 -2.73
N VAL A 130 -22.55 7.77 -2.93
CA VAL A 130 -21.97 8.65 -1.92
C VAL A 130 -22.03 10.08 -2.43
N SER A 131 -22.58 10.99 -1.62
CA SER A 131 -22.47 12.42 -1.84
C SER A 131 -21.28 12.96 -1.05
N TRP A 132 -20.44 13.78 -1.66
CA TRP A 132 -19.28 14.38 -1.04
C TRP A 132 -19.53 15.87 -0.84
N GLN A 133 -19.26 16.35 0.36
CA GLN A 133 -19.21 17.76 0.70
C GLN A 133 -17.82 18.05 1.25
N ILE A 134 -17.06 18.89 0.57
CA ILE A 134 -15.70 19.27 0.94
C ILE A 134 -15.74 20.74 1.30
N GLU A 135 -15.30 21.07 2.50
CA GLU A 135 -15.32 22.42 3.06
C GLU A 135 -13.91 22.80 3.49
N LEU A 136 -13.42 23.92 2.96
CA LEU A 136 -12.20 24.57 3.44
C LEU A 136 -12.64 25.79 4.24
N SER A 137 -12.19 25.91 5.50
CA SER A 137 -12.47 27.09 6.34
C SER A 137 -11.16 27.68 6.85
N HIS A 138 -11.07 29.01 6.89
CA HIS A 138 -9.92 29.75 7.38
C HIS A 138 -10.38 31.01 8.13
N ASP A 139 -9.58 31.49 9.09
CA ASP A 139 -9.93 32.66 9.91
C ASP A 139 -9.95 33.99 9.11
N SER A 140 -9.38 33.99 7.90
CA SER A 140 -9.40 35.11 6.97
C SER A 140 -9.88 34.71 5.58
N ALA A 141 -10.32 35.70 4.82
CA ALA A 141 -10.55 35.66 3.38
C ALA A 141 -9.60 34.70 2.64
N ILE A 142 -10.17 33.75 1.91
CA ILE A 142 -9.43 32.81 1.06
C ILE A 142 -9.40 33.38 -0.36
N ASP A 143 -8.22 33.35 -0.99
CA ASP A 143 -8.10 33.68 -2.41
C ASP A 143 -8.52 32.46 -3.24
N ASN A 144 -9.69 32.54 -3.88
CA ASN A 144 -10.25 31.46 -4.68
C ASN A 144 -9.36 31.06 -5.86
N ASP A 145 -8.56 32.00 -6.41
CA ASP A 145 -7.70 31.73 -7.56
C ASP A 145 -6.39 30.99 -7.16
N ALA A 146 -6.08 30.94 -5.87
CA ALA A 146 -4.90 30.27 -5.33
C ALA A 146 -5.15 28.81 -4.94
N VAL A 147 -6.41 28.40 -4.76
CA VAL A 147 -6.77 27.08 -4.24
C VAL A 147 -7.21 26.15 -5.36
N ASP A 148 -6.58 24.99 -5.48
CA ASP A 148 -6.99 23.92 -6.39
C ASP A 148 -7.31 22.63 -5.63
N LEU A 149 -8.38 21.95 -6.06
CA LEU A 149 -8.93 20.74 -5.43
C LEU A 149 -8.93 19.59 -6.44
N ASP A 150 -8.10 18.58 -6.17
CA ASP A 150 -8.10 17.31 -6.90
C ASP A 150 -8.80 16.22 -6.10
N VAL A 151 -9.77 15.55 -6.74
CA VAL A 151 -10.53 14.46 -6.13
C VAL A 151 -10.49 13.25 -7.04
N THR A 152 -9.81 12.20 -6.57
CA THR A 152 -9.78 10.90 -7.23
C THR A 152 -10.62 9.90 -6.44
N ILE A 153 -11.68 9.38 -7.04
CA ILE A 153 -12.54 8.33 -6.48
C ILE A 153 -12.43 7.10 -7.37
N VAL A 154 -12.11 5.95 -6.79
CA VAL A 154 -11.95 4.69 -7.54
C VAL A 154 -13.16 3.80 -7.39
N SER A 155 -13.73 3.40 -8.52
CA SER A 155 -14.75 2.36 -8.62
C SER A 155 -14.19 1.14 -9.36
N ASN A 156 -14.62 -0.04 -8.92
CA ASN A 156 -14.23 -1.31 -9.52
C ASN A 156 -15.34 -1.90 -10.37
N THR A 157 -14.96 -2.61 -11.43
CA THR A 157 -15.86 -3.39 -12.28
C THR A 157 -15.25 -4.74 -12.57
N LEU A 158 -16.06 -5.81 -12.60
CA LEU A 158 -15.56 -7.14 -12.93
C LEU A 158 -15.26 -7.27 -14.42
N ASN A 159 -13.98 -7.38 -14.78
CA ASN A 159 -13.60 -7.73 -16.15
C ASN A 159 -13.73 -9.25 -16.40
N GLY A 160 -13.28 -10.07 -15.45
CA GLY A 160 -13.32 -11.52 -15.56
C GLY A 160 -12.75 -12.21 -14.33
N VAL A 161 -12.95 -13.52 -14.28
CA VAL A 161 -12.36 -14.40 -13.27
C VAL A 161 -11.56 -15.46 -13.98
N GLU A 162 -10.36 -15.74 -13.48
CA GLU A 162 -9.50 -16.79 -13.98
C GLU A 162 -9.00 -17.66 -12.83
N LYS A 163 -8.69 -18.92 -13.15
CA LYS A 163 -8.08 -19.80 -12.17
C LYS A 163 -6.65 -19.35 -11.93
N PHE A 164 -6.31 -19.04 -10.68
CA PHE A 164 -4.93 -18.82 -10.30
C PHE A 164 -4.09 -20.07 -10.63
N GLN A 165 -3.07 -19.89 -11.47
CA GLN A 165 -2.16 -20.95 -11.87
C GLN A 165 -0.73 -20.56 -11.49
N LEU A 166 -0.12 -21.34 -10.62
CA LEU A 166 1.32 -21.30 -10.39
C LEU A 166 2.00 -22.10 -11.50
N ASN A 167 3.04 -21.55 -12.11
CA ASN A 167 3.87 -22.31 -13.05
C ASN A 167 4.88 -23.15 -12.24
N PRO A 168 4.65 -24.46 -12.07
CA PRO A 168 5.45 -25.29 -11.17
C PRO A 168 6.93 -25.35 -11.59
N PHE A 169 7.22 -25.25 -12.89
CA PHE A 169 8.59 -25.23 -13.37
C PHE A 169 9.33 -23.98 -12.92
N VAL A 170 8.76 -22.80 -13.13
CA VAL A 170 9.40 -21.53 -12.77
C VAL A 170 9.55 -21.42 -11.26
N GLU A 171 8.51 -21.77 -10.50
CA GLU A 171 8.60 -21.76 -9.03
C GLU A 171 9.60 -22.78 -8.47
N SER A 172 9.71 -23.96 -9.10
CA SER A 172 10.70 -24.96 -8.72
C SER A 172 12.13 -24.48 -8.99
N ILE A 173 12.36 -23.73 -10.07
CA ILE A 173 13.68 -23.16 -10.39
C ILE A 173 14.07 -22.11 -9.36
N TRP A 174 13.15 -21.21 -8.98
CA TRP A 174 13.41 -20.22 -7.92
C TRP A 174 13.72 -20.90 -6.58
N SER A 175 12.92 -21.90 -6.20
CA SER A 175 13.15 -22.67 -4.97
C SER A 175 14.47 -23.43 -4.98
N LEU A 176 14.81 -24.08 -6.10
CA LEU A 176 16.07 -24.80 -6.28
C LEU A 176 17.28 -23.86 -6.24
N THR A 177 17.15 -22.69 -6.87
CA THR A 177 18.21 -21.67 -6.90
C THR A 177 18.49 -21.14 -5.49
N ALA A 178 17.45 -20.84 -4.72
CA ALA A 178 17.59 -20.43 -3.32
C ALA A 178 18.29 -21.52 -2.47
N LEU A 179 17.90 -22.79 -2.65
CA LEU A 179 18.51 -23.91 -1.93
C LEU A 179 19.99 -24.11 -2.30
N MET A 180 20.31 -24.11 -3.60
CA MET A 180 21.69 -24.23 -4.08
C MET A 180 22.55 -23.05 -3.59
N SER A 181 22.01 -21.82 -3.59
CA SER A 181 22.71 -20.64 -3.08
C SER A 181 23.06 -20.78 -1.60
N CYS A 182 22.09 -21.20 -0.78
CA CYS A 182 22.31 -21.44 0.65
C CYS A 182 23.38 -22.53 0.88
N PHE A 183 23.32 -23.62 0.12
CA PHE A 183 24.28 -24.71 0.22
C PHE A 183 25.70 -24.29 -0.17
N VAL A 184 25.84 -23.53 -1.25
CA VAL A 184 27.13 -22.97 -1.68
C VAL A 184 27.66 -22.00 -0.64
N MET A 185 26.83 -21.09 -0.11
CA MET A 185 27.24 -20.14 0.93
C MET A 185 27.73 -20.87 2.20
N ALA A 186 27.05 -21.94 2.61
CA ALA A 186 27.44 -22.72 3.80
C ALA A 186 28.71 -23.55 3.59
N LEU A 187 28.93 -24.12 2.39
CA LEU A 187 30.03 -25.05 2.14
C LEU A 187 31.28 -24.44 1.51
N ALA A 188 31.17 -23.34 0.78
CA ALA A 188 32.31 -22.76 0.06
C ALA A 188 33.44 -22.34 1.00
N LEU A 189 33.12 -21.73 2.15
CA LEU A 189 34.11 -21.33 3.15
C LEU A 189 34.84 -22.53 3.79
N PRO A 190 34.17 -23.52 4.40
CA PRO A 190 34.85 -24.65 5.03
C PRO A 190 35.60 -25.53 4.01
N LEU A 191 35.04 -25.78 2.83
CA LEU A 191 35.72 -26.55 1.77
C LEU A 191 36.91 -25.78 1.19
N GLY A 192 36.81 -24.47 1.04
CA GLY A 192 37.91 -23.61 0.59
C GLY A 192 39.11 -23.70 1.54
N ILE A 193 38.86 -23.61 2.86
CA ILE A 193 39.91 -23.76 3.88
C ILE A 193 40.51 -25.17 3.85
N TYR A 194 39.66 -26.20 3.79
CA TYR A 194 40.10 -27.60 3.75
C TYR A 194 40.97 -27.91 2.51
N TYR A 195 40.58 -27.43 1.34
CA TYR A 195 41.34 -27.67 0.12
C TYR A 195 42.67 -26.87 0.12
N ALA A 196 42.66 -25.65 0.67
CA ALA A 196 43.87 -24.87 0.83
C ALA A 196 44.88 -25.53 1.79
N SER A 197 44.41 -26.15 2.87
CA SER A 197 45.28 -26.85 3.82
C SER A 197 45.95 -28.08 3.20
N ILE A 198 45.20 -28.92 2.47
CA ILE A 198 45.75 -30.09 1.77
C ILE A 198 46.79 -29.67 0.71
N LYS A 199 46.48 -28.65 -0.10
CA LYS A 199 47.45 -28.18 -1.10
C LYS A 199 48.73 -27.63 -0.49
N ARG A 200 48.63 -26.94 0.65
CA ARG A 200 49.79 -26.48 1.41
C ARG A 200 50.62 -27.65 1.91
N GLU A 201 49.98 -28.68 2.47
CA GLU A 201 50.65 -29.89 2.95
C GLU A 201 51.38 -30.62 1.82
N GLN A 202 50.72 -30.84 0.68
CA GLN A 202 51.35 -31.48 -0.49
C GLN A 202 52.56 -30.68 -1.01
N ARG A 203 52.47 -29.35 -1.03
CA ARG A 203 53.59 -28.48 -1.44
C ARG A 203 54.76 -28.60 -0.47
N LEU A 204 54.50 -28.61 0.84
CA LEU A 204 55.53 -28.77 1.87
C LEU A 204 56.20 -30.14 1.77
N ASN A 205 55.43 -31.22 1.60
CA ASN A 205 55.96 -32.57 1.44
C ASN A 205 56.84 -32.70 0.18
N ARG A 206 56.44 -32.09 -0.94
CA ARG A 206 57.25 -32.06 -2.16
C ARG A 206 58.59 -31.35 -1.94
N LEU A 207 58.58 -30.18 -1.27
CA LEU A 207 59.81 -29.45 -0.98
C LEU A 207 60.75 -30.21 -0.05
N ARG A 208 60.19 -30.97 0.91
CA ARG A 208 60.98 -31.80 1.83
C ARG A 208 61.68 -32.95 1.12
N ASN A 209 60.97 -33.65 0.23
CA ASN A 209 61.56 -34.75 -0.56
C ASN A 209 62.68 -34.27 -1.49
N VAL A 210 62.54 -33.07 -2.08
CA VAL A 210 63.61 -32.50 -2.94
C VAL A 210 64.86 -32.14 -2.13
N TYR A 211 64.70 -31.73 -0.87
CA TYR A 211 65.84 -31.44 0.02
C TYR A 211 66.57 -32.73 0.43
N ASP A 212 65.83 -33.79 0.77
CA ASP A 212 66.39 -35.11 1.13
C ASP A 212 67.13 -35.80 -0.05
N GLU A 213 66.81 -35.49 -1.31
CA GLU A 213 67.52 -36.01 -2.49
C GLU A 213 68.79 -35.21 -2.87
N SER A 214 69.02 -34.06 -2.23
CA SER A 214 70.14 -33.15 -2.53
C SER A 214 71.30 -33.20 -1.53
N GLU A 215 71.21 -34.08 -0.53
CA GLU A 215 72.25 -34.41 0.46
C GLU A 215 72.85 -35.79 0.18
#